data_AF-A0A7W7NWD3-F1
#
_entry.id   AF-A0A7W7NWD3-F1
#
_cell.length_a   1.000
_cell.length_b   1.000
_cell.length_c   1.000
_cell.angle_alpha   90.00
_cell.angle_beta   90.00
_cell.angle_gamma   90.00
#
_symmetry.space_group_name_H-M   'P 1'
#
loop_
_entity.id
_entity.type
_entity.pdbx_description
1 polymer ?
#
loop_
_entity_poly.entity_id
_entity_poly.type
_entity_poly.pdbx_seq_one_letter_code
_entity_poly.pdbx_strand_id
1 'polypeptide(L)'
;MDAPHYPPAKAYIAPRRIPRVLSSHDTPIAVLQSIPAAWAIVNKEIPGMDRRIGNEQLQVHLGNFSLASLLVFGVVQPEPLKRIDEQLKALGEVA
;
A
#
# COMPACT_ATOMS: atom_id res chain seq x y z
N MET A 1 -16.80 -10.75 51.76
CA MET A 1 -17.02 -10.32 50.37
C MET A 1 -16.04 -11.12 49.52
N ASP A 2 -16.53 -12.07 48.74
CA ASP A 2 -15.69 -12.82 47.80
C ASP A 2 -15.42 -11.97 46.56
N ALA A 3 -14.15 -11.88 46.18
CA ALA A 3 -13.75 -11.17 44.96
C ALA A 3 -14.18 -11.97 43.72
N PRO A 4 -14.67 -11.31 42.65
CA PRO A 4 -15.02 -12.00 41.41
C PRO A 4 -13.79 -12.72 40.84
N HIS A 5 -13.93 -14.03 40.59
CA HIS A 5 -12.91 -14.81 39.90
C HIS A 5 -12.99 -14.56 38.39
N TYR A 6 -11.92 -13.98 37.85
CA TYR A 6 -11.77 -13.81 36.41
C TYR A 6 -11.15 -15.08 35.80
N PRO A 7 -11.62 -15.50 34.61
CA PRO A 7 -11.00 -16.61 33.91
C PRO A 7 -9.54 -16.27 33.55
N PRO A 8 -8.65 -17.28 33.49
CA PRO A 8 -7.26 -17.07 33.09
C PRO A 8 -7.20 -16.48 31.67
N ALA A 9 -6.25 -15.57 31.45
CA ALA A 9 -6.04 -14.96 30.14
C ALA A 9 -5.72 -16.04 29.09
N LYS A 10 -6.37 -15.97 27.93
CA LYS A 10 -6.06 -16.86 26.80
C LYS A 10 -4.65 -16.57 26.29
N ALA A 11 -3.93 -17.62 25.87
CA ALA A 11 -2.63 -17.48 25.22
C ALA A 11 -2.77 -16.63 23.95
N TYR A 12 -1.85 -15.68 23.77
CA TYR A 12 -1.80 -14.85 22.57
C TYR A 12 -1.36 -15.70 21.36
N ILE A 13 -2.16 -15.67 20.30
CA ILE A 13 -1.82 -16.28 19.01
C ILE A 13 -1.46 -15.15 18.06
N ALA A 14 -0.20 -15.10 17.61
CA ALA A 14 0.24 -14.11 16.64
C ALA A 14 -0.52 -14.30 15.30
N PRO A 15 -0.98 -13.21 14.66
CA PRO A 15 -1.66 -13.29 13.39
C PRO A 15 -0.73 -13.80 12.29
N ARG A 16 -1.24 -14.68 11.43
CA ARG A 16 -0.52 -15.16 10.24
C ARG A 16 -0.50 -14.07 9.17
N ARG A 17 0.64 -13.88 8.50
CA ARG A 17 0.73 -13.03 7.31
C ARG A 17 0.15 -13.79 6.11
N ILE A 18 -0.80 -13.17 5.42
CA ILE A 18 -1.42 -13.70 4.21
C ILE A 18 -0.73 -13.00 3.02
N PRO A 19 -0.34 -13.73 1.96
CA PRO A 19 0.17 -13.12 0.73
C PRO A 19 -0.80 -12.07 0.20
N ARG A 20 -0.29 -10.94 -0.28
CA ARG A 20 -1.11 -9.83 -0.77
C ARG A 20 -0.89 -9.61 -2.25
N VAL A 21 -1.98 -9.42 -2.99
CA VAL A 21 -1.92 -8.98 -4.39
C VAL A 21 -1.66 -7.47 -4.41
N LEU A 22 -0.70 -7.03 -5.21
CA LEU A 22 -0.40 -5.61 -5.37
C LEU A 22 -1.56 -4.88 -6.07
N SER A 23 -1.90 -3.70 -5.56
CA SER A 23 -3.04 -2.89 -5.98
C SER A 23 -2.72 -1.41 -5.77
N SER A 24 -3.08 -0.56 -6.74
CA SER A 24 -2.95 0.89 -6.65
C SER A 24 -3.85 1.51 -5.57
N HIS A 25 -4.86 0.77 -5.08
CA HIS A 25 -5.80 1.21 -4.06
C HIS A 25 -5.38 0.82 -2.65
N ASP A 26 -4.81 -0.38 -2.49
CA ASP A 26 -4.59 -0.98 -1.17
C ASP A 26 -3.11 -1.08 -0.81
N THR A 27 -2.21 -1.01 -1.80
CA THR A 27 -0.78 -1.09 -1.55
C THR A 27 -0.20 0.29 -1.26
N PRO A 28 0.50 0.46 -0.13
CA PRO A 28 1.19 1.71 0.15
C PRO A 28 2.25 2.02 -0.91
N ILE A 29 2.41 3.30 -1.23
CA ILE A 29 3.39 3.78 -2.21
C ILE A 29 4.80 3.35 -1.81
N ALA A 30 5.14 3.40 -0.52
CA ALA A 30 6.44 2.94 -0.04
C ALA A 30 6.69 1.45 -0.35
N VAL A 31 5.65 0.60 -0.29
CA VAL A 31 5.76 -0.81 -0.66
C VAL A 31 5.97 -0.95 -2.17
N LEU A 32 5.21 -0.22 -2.99
CA LEU A 32 5.41 -0.21 -4.45
C LEU A 32 6.82 0.26 -4.84
N GLN A 33 7.37 1.26 -4.15
CA GLN A 33 8.75 1.74 -4.34
C GLN A 33 9.80 0.69 -3.97
N SER A 34 9.54 -0.11 -2.95
CA SER A 34 10.46 -1.17 -2.53
C SER A 34 10.56 -2.33 -3.53
N ILE A 35 9.63 -2.41 -4.50
CA ILE A 35 9.58 -3.46 -5.52
C ILE A 35 9.92 -2.84 -6.89
N PRO A 36 11.14 -3.02 -7.43
CA PRO A 36 11.56 -2.35 -8.67
C PRO A 36 10.65 -2.59 -9.87
N ALA A 37 10.12 -3.82 -10.02
CA ALA A 37 9.19 -4.17 -11.09
C ALA A 37 7.84 -3.43 -10.97
N ALA A 38 7.31 -3.31 -9.75
CA ALA A 38 6.09 -2.56 -9.49
C ALA A 38 6.32 -1.06 -9.72
N TRP A 39 7.46 -0.52 -9.25
CA TRP A 39 7.77 0.89 -9.45
C TRP A 39 7.98 1.26 -10.92
N ALA A 40 8.56 0.36 -11.72
CA ALA A 40 8.68 0.55 -13.17
C ALA A 40 7.31 0.68 -13.85
N ILE A 41 6.32 -0.11 -13.45
CA ILE A 41 4.93 -0.02 -13.93
C ILE A 41 4.34 1.36 -13.58
N VAL A 42 4.52 1.80 -12.32
CA VAL A 42 4.02 3.11 -11.87
C VAL A 42 4.65 4.24 -12.68
N ASN A 43 5.97 4.24 -12.86
CA ASN A 43 6.68 5.29 -13.60
C ASN A 43 6.37 5.27 -15.11
N LYS A 44 6.03 4.12 -15.67
CA LYS A 44 5.56 3.99 -17.05
C LYS A 44 4.20 4.66 -17.25
N GLU A 45 3.25 4.42 -16.33
CA GLU A 45 1.88 4.94 -16.44
C GLU A 45 1.75 6.38 -15.92
N ILE A 46 2.59 6.79 -14.98
CA ILE A 46 2.62 8.12 -14.37
C ILE A 46 4.05 8.69 -14.44
N PRO A 47 4.45 9.26 -15.58
CA PRO A 47 5.77 9.83 -15.72
C PRO A 47 6.03 10.97 -14.71
N GLY A 48 7.21 10.92 -14.10
CA GLY A 48 7.65 11.90 -13.10
C GLY A 48 7.01 11.72 -11.72
N MET A 49 6.50 10.53 -11.42
CA MET A 49 5.90 10.22 -10.11
C MET A 49 6.85 10.55 -8.95
N ASP A 50 8.14 10.20 -9.07
CA ASP A 50 9.16 10.49 -8.05
C ASP A 50 9.22 11.98 -7.66
N ARG A 51 9.06 12.88 -8.63
CA ARG A 51 9.02 14.33 -8.36
C ARG A 51 7.73 14.77 -7.68
N ARG A 52 6.60 14.12 -8.01
CA ARG A 52 5.28 14.46 -7.46
C ARG A 52 5.16 14.08 -5.99
N ILE A 53 5.76 12.96 -5.60
CA ILE A 53 5.79 12.50 -4.20
C ILE A 53 7.03 12.96 -3.44
N GLY A 54 7.96 13.64 -4.11
CA GLY A 54 9.21 14.16 -3.51
C GLY A 54 9.03 15.35 -2.57
N ASN A 55 7.80 15.85 -2.38
CA ASN A 55 7.51 16.86 -1.36
C ASN A 55 7.71 16.25 0.04
N GLU A 56 8.53 16.88 0.88
CA GLU A 56 8.83 16.45 2.25
C GLU A 56 7.56 16.22 3.09
N GLN A 57 6.49 16.98 2.83
CA GLN A 57 5.20 16.81 3.50
C GLN A 57 4.48 15.50 3.11
N LEU A 58 4.65 15.02 1.88
CA LEU A 58 4.04 13.77 1.41
C LEU A 58 4.87 12.55 1.78
N GLN A 59 6.19 12.70 1.88
CA GLN A 59 7.14 11.61 2.18
C GLN A 59 6.78 10.86 3.47
N VAL A 60 6.39 11.58 4.54
CA VAL A 60 6.01 10.98 5.83
C VAL A 60 4.74 10.12 5.77
N HIS A 61 3.94 10.28 4.71
CA HIS A 61 2.66 9.57 4.54
C HIS A 61 2.72 8.42 3.53
N LEU A 62 3.82 8.25 2.78
CA LEU A 62 3.92 7.23 1.72
C LEU A 62 3.82 5.78 2.24
N GLY A 63 4.12 5.56 3.52
CA GLY A 63 3.93 4.26 4.18
C GLY A 63 2.46 3.90 4.41
N ASN A 64 1.55 4.87 4.35
CA ASN A 64 0.12 4.69 4.60
C ASN A 64 -0.75 5.07 3.39
N PHE A 65 -0.24 5.88 2.47
CA PHE A 65 -0.96 6.30 1.26
C PHE A 65 -0.76 5.32 0.13
N SER A 66 -1.85 5.00 -0.56
CA SER A 66 -1.84 4.32 -1.84
C SER A 66 -1.82 5.33 -2.99
N LEU A 67 -1.64 4.86 -4.22
CA LEU A 67 -1.74 5.72 -5.40
C LEU A 67 -3.15 6.31 -5.53
N ALA A 68 -4.20 5.55 -5.20
CA ALA A 68 -5.57 6.05 -5.19
C ALA A 68 -5.77 7.20 -4.18
N SER A 69 -5.07 7.21 -3.04
CA SER A 69 -5.10 8.33 -2.10
C SER A 69 -4.67 9.66 -2.73
N LEU A 70 -3.84 9.61 -3.77
CA LEU A 70 -3.33 10.78 -4.49
C LEU A 70 -4.33 11.38 -5.49
N LEU A 71 -5.45 10.70 -5.78
CA LEU A 71 -6.52 11.23 -6.62
C LEU A 71 -7.14 12.49 -6.02
N VAL A 72 -7.36 12.48 -4.70
CA VAL A 72 -7.96 13.60 -3.96
C VAL A 72 -7.12 14.87 -4.07
N PHE A 73 -5.80 14.73 -4.20
CA PHE A 73 -4.87 15.84 -4.35
C PHE A 73 -4.62 16.26 -5.80
N GLY A 74 -5.26 15.60 -6.78
CA GLY A 74 -5.07 15.86 -8.21
C GLY A 74 -3.69 15.47 -8.74
N VAL A 75 -2.90 14.72 -7.96
CA VAL A 75 -1.53 14.33 -8.29
C VAL A 75 -1.50 13.20 -9.32
N VAL A 76 -2.52 12.35 -9.31
CA VAL A 76 -2.73 11.24 -10.25
C VAL A 76 -4.14 11.30 -10.84
N GLN A 77 -4.33 10.65 -11.99
CA GLN A 77 -5.62 10.56 -12.67
C GLN A 77 -6.18 9.13 -12.56
N PRO A 78 -7.50 8.93 -12.68
CA PRO A 78 -8.13 7.61 -12.54
C PRO A 78 -7.70 6.60 -13.62
N GLU A 79 -7.54 7.03 -14.88
CA GLU A 79 -7.22 6.13 -16.01
C GLU A 79 -5.87 5.40 -15.84
N PRO A 80 -4.75 6.08 -15.52
CA PRO A 80 -3.48 5.40 -15.22
C PRO A 80 -3.58 4.35 -14.12
N LEU A 81 -4.38 4.57 -13.08
CA LEU A 81 -4.48 3.62 -11.95
C LEU A 81 -5.07 2.28 -12.38
N LYS A 82 -6.08 2.28 -13.26
CA LYS A 82 -6.64 1.05 -13.81
C LYS A 82 -5.60 0.25 -14.59
N ARG A 83 -4.78 0.91 -15.42
CA ARG A 83 -3.71 0.26 -16.18
C ARG A 83 -2.57 -0.24 -15.29
N ILE A 84 -2.30 0.47 -14.19
CA ILE A 84 -1.36 0.02 -13.16
C ILE A 84 -1.89 -1.26 -12.51
N ASP A 85 -3.16 -1.31 -12.11
CA ASP A 85 -3.76 -2.50 -11.47
C ASP A 85 -3.72 -3.74 -12.37
N GLU A 86 -4.00 -3.58 -13.67
CA GLU A 86 -3.89 -4.66 -14.64
C GLU A 86 -2.45 -5.20 -14.75
N GLN A 87 -1.46 -4.30 -14.76
CA GLN A 87 -0.04 -4.68 -14.85
C GLN A 87 0.48 -5.25 -13.53
N LEU A 88 0.04 -4.75 -12.38
CA LEU A 88 0.43 -5.25 -11.06
C LEU A 88 -0.09 -6.67 -10.81
N LYS A 89 -1.28 -7.00 -11.29
CA LYS A 89 -1.82 -8.38 -11.23
C LYS A 89 -0.90 -9.39 -11.91
N ALA A 90 -0.20 -9.00 -12.97
CA ALA A 90 0.74 -9.87 -13.67
C ALA A 90 2.01 -10.18 -12.85
N LEU A 91 2.31 -9.39 -11.80
CA LEU A 91 3.45 -9.62 -10.90
C LEU A 91 3.15 -10.67 -9.80
N GLY A 92 1.87 -11.01 -9.58
CA GLY A 92 1.46 -12.02 -8.60
C GLY A 92 1.38 -11.52 -7.15
N GLU A 93 1.39 -12.46 -6.21
CA GLU A 93 1.30 -12.20 -4.78
C GLU A 93 2.67 -11.91 -4.17
N VAL A 94 2.72 -10.95 -3.24
CA VAL A 94 3.92 -10.58 -2.48
C VAL A 94 3.74 -11.02 -1.01
N ALA A 95 4.79 -11.62 -0.45
CA ALA A 95 4.80 -12.23 0.89
C ALA A 95 5.15 -11.25 2.02
#